data_AF-A0A2M7EHR6-F1
#
_entry.id   AF-A0A2M7EHR6-F1
#
_cell.length_a   1.000
_cell.length_b   1.000
_cell.length_c   1.000
_cell.angle_alpha   90.00
_cell.angle_beta   90.00
_cell.angle_gamma   90.00
#
_symmetry.space_group_name_H-M   'P 1'
#
loop_
_entity.id
_entity.type
_entity.pdbx_description
1 polymer ?
#
loop_
_entity_poly.entity_id
_entity_poly.type
_entity_poly.pdbx_seq_one_letter_code
_entity_poly.pdbx_strand_id
1 'polypeptide(L)'
;MNRKILLTGLLTFFTLAFIPLAYSATTVFGPEVYTRSTGKPQKIVKSFSVNKGQVPFAVSIKNGESKRGKVTSAVIEINGVQVLGPEEFDKQIDEIKLPIKLDEQNKIAVEVRGEPGTYITVTILGSSIPEILTSADPDYVNLNQPTTVTISALIESNLIPSSINLIQYDEKYRFVANLGILYDDGTHGDRQAGDKDFATQTIISESYQKMLHYRVSAFYSETSKKVLSDFFSINAAKIPSITQTISPQGGTITLDGYASVTFPAGAFSSNTTVKVQLTSSPQTQAEFAEIPGVSHLPYEIRINSGLIQPATSFEVVFNVPDSFIGSLPQNHEVRIYAQIHEPPDAPEIYDHFSDDFVSTFDSITKTVRATLPDEAFTDLRHLDGTYKAIIIVGTFY
;
A
#
# COMPACT_ATOMS: atom_id res chain seq x y z
N MET A 1 -6.24 -23.96 -70.02
CA MET A 1 -7.08 -24.39 -68.87
C MET A 1 -6.36 -23.96 -67.59
N ASN A 2 -6.53 -22.71 -67.17
CA ASN A 2 -5.77 -22.12 -66.05
C ASN A 2 -6.70 -21.89 -64.85
N ARG A 3 -6.40 -22.58 -63.74
CA ARG A 3 -7.09 -22.48 -62.45
C ARG A 3 -6.82 -21.12 -61.81
N LYS A 4 -7.89 -20.36 -61.53
CA LYS A 4 -7.86 -19.21 -60.62
C LYS A 4 -8.01 -19.73 -59.19
N ILE A 5 -7.03 -19.45 -58.33
CA ILE A 5 -7.08 -19.69 -56.89
C ILE A 5 -7.84 -18.52 -56.28
N LEU A 6 -8.98 -18.80 -55.64
CA LEU A 6 -9.73 -17.84 -54.83
C LEU A 6 -9.05 -17.78 -53.45
N LEU A 7 -8.48 -16.63 -53.08
CA LEU A 7 -8.10 -16.34 -51.69
C LEU A 7 -9.33 -15.76 -50.98
N THR A 8 -9.91 -16.51 -50.06
CA THR A 8 -10.94 -16.05 -49.12
C THR A 8 -10.28 -15.25 -48.00
N GLY A 9 -10.45 -13.93 -48.00
CA GLY A 9 -10.07 -13.07 -46.89
C GLY A 9 -11.04 -13.26 -45.71
N LEU A 10 -10.49 -13.64 -44.55
CA LEU A 10 -11.22 -13.78 -43.30
C LEU A 10 -11.38 -12.38 -42.67
N LEU A 11 -12.58 -11.81 -42.76
CA LEU A 11 -12.92 -10.53 -42.14
C LEU A 11 -13.24 -10.75 -40.66
N THR A 12 -12.26 -10.59 -39.78
CA THR A 12 -12.48 -10.59 -38.33
C THR A 12 -13.00 -9.23 -37.88
N PHE A 13 -14.29 -9.17 -37.52
CA PHE A 13 -14.89 -8.03 -36.85
C PHE A 13 -14.27 -7.86 -35.45
N PHE A 14 -13.39 -6.88 -35.28
CA PHE A 14 -12.92 -6.44 -33.97
C PHE A 14 -13.97 -5.48 -33.40
N THR A 15 -14.71 -5.91 -32.39
CA THR A 15 -15.64 -5.02 -31.65
C THR A 15 -14.81 -3.96 -30.93
N LEU A 16 -14.92 -2.70 -31.37
CA LEU A 16 -14.25 -1.56 -30.77
C LEU A 16 -14.91 -1.26 -29.40
N ALA A 17 -14.37 -1.83 -28.32
CA ALA A 17 -14.70 -1.38 -26.98
C ALA A 17 -14.02 -0.03 -26.75
N PHE A 18 -14.80 1.04 -26.62
CA PHE A 18 -14.30 2.33 -26.16
C PHE A 18 -13.85 2.16 -24.70
N ILE A 19 -12.55 2.08 -24.47
CA ILE A 19 -12.00 2.11 -23.11
C ILE A 19 -11.71 3.57 -22.80
N PRO A 20 -12.51 4.27 -21.97
CA PRO A 20 -12.12 5.57 -21.47
C PRO A 20 -10.78 5.43 -20.72
N LEU A 21 -9.78 6.18 -21.18
CA LEU A 21 -8.44 6.21 -20.61
C LEU A 21 -8.46 7.24 -19.49
N ALA A 22 -8.73 6.76 -18.28
CA ALA A 22 -9.10 7.65 -17.21
C ALA A 22 -8.60 7.08 -15.87
N TYR A 23 -7.27 7.07 -15.86
CA TYR A 23 -6.39 7.14 -14.71
C TYR A 23 -5.40 8.26 -15.08
N SER A 24 -4.68 8.86 -14.13
CA SER A 24 -3.60 9.80 -14.44
C SER A 24 -2.65 9.17 -15.47
N ALA A 25 -2.83 9.54 -16.75
CA ALA A 25 -2.17 8.87 -17.86
C ALA A 25 -0.71 9.32 -17.84
N THR A 26 0.15 8.47 -17.32
CA THR A 26 1.58 8.74 -17.32
C THR A 26 2.15 8.33 -18.67
N THR A 27 3.04 9.16 -19.21
CA THR A 27 3.72 8.84 -20.45
C THR A 27 4.82 7.83 -20.14
N VAL A 28 4.67 6.60 -20.65
CA VAL A 28 5.67 5.54 -20.48
C VAL A 28 6.62 5.45 -21.68
N PHE A 29 6.24 6.04 -22.81
CA PHE A 29 7.09 6.21 -23.99
C PHE A 29 6.65 7.42 -24.80
N GLY A 30 7.61 8.19 -25.32
CA GLY A 30 7.33 9.40 -26.12
C GLY A 30 6.98 10.62 -25.24
N PRO A 31 6.30 11.64 -25.79
CA PRO A 31 5.95 11.80 -27.20
C PRO A 31 7.22 11.85 -28.07
N GLU A 32 7.29 11.03 -29.10
CA GLU A 32 8.44 10.99 -30.00
C GLU A 32 8.01 11.11 -31.46
N VAL A 33 8.70 11.97 -32.21
CA VAL A 33 8.42 12.24 -33.63
C VAL A 33 9.22 11.30 -34.52
N TYR A 34 8.52 10.62 -35.43
CA TYR A 34 9.09 9.77 -36.46
C TYR A 34 8.81 10.39 -37.83
N THR A 35 9.86 10.81 -38.51
CA THR A 35 9.75 11.51 -39.80
C THR A 35 10.17 10.59 -40.95
N ARG A 36 9.40 10.63 -42.04
CA ARG A 36 9.74 9.97 -43.29
C ARG A 36 10.92 10.69 -43.96
N SER A 37 12.12 10.13 -43.86
CA SER A 37 13.30 10.61 -44.59
C SER A 37 13.20 10.35 -46.11
N THR A 38 14.10 10.92 -46.91
CA THR A 38 14.22 10.58 -48.34
C THR A 38 14.76 9.15 -48.53
N GLY A 39 14.49 8.51 -49.68
CA GLY A 39 14.91 7.14 -49.95
C GLY A 39 13.91 6.07 -49.49
N LYS A 40 14.34 4.82 -49.26
CA LYS A 40 13.46 3.74 -48.79
C LYS A 40 12.97 4.02 -47.35
N PRO A 41 11.75 3.63 -46.98
CA PRO A 41 11.29 3.69 -45.59
C PRO A 41 12.27 2.99 -44.65
N GLN A 42 12.45 3.54 -43.45
CA GLN A 42 13.33 3.01 -42.43
C GLN A 42 12.53 2.56 -41.21
N LYS A 43 12.83 1.36 -40.72
CA LYS A 43 12.25 0.81 -39.49
C LYS A 43 13.15 1.20 -38.33
N ILE A 44 12.66 2.09 -37.47
CA ILE A 44 13.35 2.54 -36.26
C ILE A 44 12.87 1.69 -35.09
N VAL A 45 13.80 1.06 -34.37
CA VAL A 45 13.49 0.20 -33.22
C VAL A 45 14.03 0.85 -31.94
N LYS A 46 13.18 0.95 -30.92
CA LYS A 46 13.55 1.42 -29.59
C LYS A 46 13.10 0.46 -28.51
N SER A 47 13.84 0.43 -27.42
CA SER A 47 13.48 -0.33 -26.22
C SER A 47 12.99 0.61 -25.13
N PHE A 48 12.06 0.15 -24.31
CA PHE A 48 11.54 0.88 -23.16
C PHE A 48 11.00 -0.09 -22.11
N SER A 49 10.95 0.35 -20.85
CA SER A 49 10.48 -0.46 -19.73
C SER A 49 9.28 0.19 -19.04
N VAL A 50 8.43 -0.64 -18.43
CA VAL A 50 7.27 -0.19 -17.65
C VAL A 50 7.29 -0.84 -16.27
N ASN A 51 6.73 -0.16 -15.27
CA ASN A 51 6.63 -0.70 -13.91
C ASN A 51 5.48 -1.68 -13.78
N LYS A 52 5.67 -2.71 -12.95
CA LYS A 52 4.63 -3.65 -12.54
C LYS A 52 3.54 -2.87 -11.79
N GLY A 53 2.34 -2.78 -12.35
CA GLY A 53 1.22 -2.01 -11.79
C GLY A 53 0.58 -0.99 -12.75
N GLN A 54 1.23 -0.70 -13.88
CA GLN A 54 0.62 0.11 -14.94
C GLN A 54 -0.28 -0.77 -15.83
N VAL A 55 -1.59 -0.68 -15.68
CA VAL A 55 -2.57 -1.26 -16.60
C VAL A 55 -3.87 -0.45 -16.56
N PRO A 56 -4.57 -0.21 -17.70
CA PRO A 56 -4.23 -0.57 -19.08
C PRO A 56 -3.22 0.40 -19.74
N PHE A 57 -2.63 -0.02 -20.87
CA PHE A 57 -1.82 0.83 -21.74
C PHE A 57 -2.58 1.17 -23.02
N ALA A 58 -2.32 2.35 -23.57
CA ALA A 58 -2.76 2.73 -24.90
C ALA A 58 -1.64 3.42 -25.67
N VAL A 59 -1.59 3.17 -26.97
CA VAL A 59 -0.77 3.95 -27.89
C VAL A 59 -1.63 5.06 -28.51
N SER A 60 -1.11 6.27 -28.52
CA SER A 60 -1.64 7.44 -29.23
C SER A 60 -0.66 7.82 -30.34
N ILE A 61 -1.18 7.91 -31.56
CA ILE A 61 -0.43 8.32 -32.75
C ILE A 61 -1.06 9.59 -33.31
N LYS A 62 -0.38 10.73 -33.15
CA LYS A 62 -0.78 11.97 -33.84
C LYS A 62 -0.19 11.98 -35.24
N ASN A 63 -1.05 12.13 -36.23
CA ASN A 63 -0.69 12.02 -37.65
C ASN A 63 -0.33 13.38 -38.26
N GLY A 64 0.74 14.02 -37.77
CA GLY A 64 1.17 15.34 -38.24
C GLY A 64 0.15 16.46 -37.98
N GLU A 65 0.60 17.72 -38.02
CA GLU A 65 -0.26 18.87 -37.67
C GLU A 65 -0.94 19.54 -38.88
N SER A 66 -0.56 19.17 -40.12
CA SER A 66 -1.15 19.72 -41.35
C SER A 66 -1.36 18.64 -42.41
N LYS A 67 -2.28 18.86 -43.36
CA LYS A 67 -2.52 17.93 -44.49
C LYS A 67 -1.23 17.55 -45.25
N ARG A 68 -0.23 18.44 -45.32
CA ARG A 68 1.08 18.15 -45.93
C ARG A 68 1.99 17.31 -45.03
N GLY A 69 1.89 17.47 -43.71
CA GLY A 69 2.68 16.71 -42.73
C GLY A 69 2.15 15.32 -42.42
N LYS A 70 0.87 15.04 -42.68
CA LYS A 70 0.24 13.75 -42.38
C LYS A 70 0.78 12.60 -43.25
N VAL A 71 0.86 11.41 -42.68
CA VAL A 71 1.20 10.17 -43.38
C VAL A 71 -0.06 9.48 -43.92
N THR A 72 0.09 8.72 -44.99
CA THR A 72 -0.93 7.81 -45.56
C THR A 72 -0.56 6.34 -45.37
N SER A 73 0.57 6.07 -44.72
CA SER A 73 1.04 4.72 -44.46
C SER A 73 2.12 4.75 -43.39
N ALA A 74 1.96 3.95 -42.35
CA ALA A 74 3.01 3.61 -41.42
C ALA A 74 2.79 2.18 -40.91
N VAL A 75 3.81 1.60 -40.29
CA VAL A 75 3.69 0.33 -39.56
C VAL A 75 4.27 0.55 -38.18
N ILE A 76 3.52 0.13 -37.16
CA ILE A 76 3.95 0.16 -35.76
C ILE A 76 3.82 -1.24 -35.20
N GLU A 77 4.91 -1.76 -34.65
CA GLU A 77 4.99 -3.04 -33.98
C GLU A 77 5.43 -2.86 -32.53
N ILE A 78 4.88 -3.69 -31.64
CA ILE A 78 5.26 -3.77 -30.23
C ILE A 78 5.59 -5.23 -29.93
N ASN A 79 6.79 -5.48 -29.41
CA ASN A 79 7.33 -6.82 -29.15
C ASN A 79 7.22 -7.77 -30.36
N GLY A 80 7.36 -7.19 -31.57
CA GLY A 80 7.26 -7.91 -32.85
C GLY A 80 5.83 -8.16 -33.36
N VAL A 81 4.80 -7.74 -32.61
CA VAL A 81 3.39 -7.81 -33.03
C VAL A 81 2.99 -6.49 -33.67
N GLN A 82 2.49 -6.52 -34.91
CA GLN A 82 1.96 -5.33 -35.58
C GLN A 82 0.67 -4.87 -34.87
N VAL A 83 0.71 -3.65 -34.32
CA VAL A 83 -0.44 -3.02 -33.65
C VAL A 83 -1.16 -2.01 -34.54
N LEU A 84 -0.45 -1.43 -35.52
CA LEU A 84 -1.01 -0.58 -36.58
C LEU A 84 -0.34 -0.90 -37.91
N GLY A 85 -1.13 -0.98 -38.97
CA GLY A 85 -0.66 -1.18 -40.33
C GLY A 85 -0.89 0.03 -41.23
N PRO A 86 -0.67 -0.13 -42.55
CA PRO A 86 -0.87 0.94 -43.52
C PRO A 86 -2.31 1.41 -43.66
N GLU A 87 -3.29 0.52 -43.46
CA GLU A 87 -4.71 0.79 -43.76
C GLU A 87 -5.35 1.76 -42.75
N GLU A 88 -4.73 1.90 -41.58
CA GLU A 88 -5.17 2.76 -40.50
C GLU A 88 -4.77 4.24 -40.68
N PHE A 89 -3.98 4.57 -41.72
CA PHE A 89 -3.46 5.93 -41.94
C PHE A 89 -4.05 6.58 -43.19
N ASP A 90 -4.63 7.77 -43.02
CA ASP A 90 -5.07 8.64 -44.10
C ASP A 90 -4.85 10.12 -43.73
N LYS A 91 -4.78 11.01 -44.74
CA LYS A 91 -4.62 12.46 -44.54
C LYS A 91 -5.81 13.12 -43.79
N GLN A 92 -6.94 12.43 -43.64
CA GLN A 92 -8.09 12.91 -42.85
C GLN A 92 -7.99 12.51 -41.37
N ILE A 93 -7.19 11.51 -41.03
CA ILE A 93 -7.03 11.04 -39.66
C ILE A 93 -6.04 11.96 -38.93
N ASP A 94 -6.46 12.58 -37.83
CA ASP A 94 -5.60 13.44 -37.00
C ASP A 94 -4.89 12.64 -35.90
N GLU A 95 -5.58 11.67 -35.31
CA GLU A 95 -5.06 10.86 -34.22
C GLU A 95 -5.64 9.45 -34.25
N ILE A 96 -4.82 8.46 -33.91
CA ILE A 96 -5.23 7.06 -33.72
C ILE A 96 -4.93 6.69 -32.27
N LYS A 97 -5.91 6.13 -31.56
CA LYS A 97 -5.74 5.59 -30.21
C LYS A 97 -6.21 4.14 -30.15
N LEU A 98 -5.40 3.26 -29.58
CA LEU A 98 -5.79 1.87 -29.34
C LEU A 98 -5.14 1.29 -28.08
N PRO A 99 -5.83 0.36 -27.38
CA PRO A 99 -5.26 -0.35 -26.26
C PRO A 99 -4.17 -1.33 -26.72
N ILE A 100 -3.12 -1.49 -25.91
CA ILE A 100 -2.01 -2.42 -26.17
C ILE A 100 -1.65 -3.20 -24.91
N LYS A 101 -0.94 -4.33 -25.08
CA LYS A 101 -0.33 -5.10 -23.99
C LYS A 101 1.17 -4.90 -24.01
N LEU A 102 1.77 -4.75 -22.84
CA LEU A 102 3.21 -4.58 -22.64
C LEU A 102 3.72 -5.58 -21.60
N ASP A 103 4.96 -6.00 -21.77
CA ASP A 103 5.77 -6.72 -20.79
C ASP A 103 6.54 -5.71 -19.93
N GLU A 104 7.33 -6.13 -18.92
CA GLU A 104 8.18 -5.18 -18.16
C GLU A 104 9.27 -4.53 -19.04
N GLN A 105 9.74 -5.27 -20.05
CA GLN A 105 10.73 -4.83 -21.03
C GLN A 105 10.15 -4.99 -22.44
N ASN A 106 10.08 -3.88 -23.18
CA ASN A 106 9.42 -3.84 -24.47
C ASN A 106 10.32 -3.28 -25.57
N LYS A 107 9.96 -3.60 -26.81
CA LYS A 107 10.50 -2.98 -28.01
C LYS A 107 9.37 -2.44 -28.87
N ILE A 108 9.47 -1.19 -29.27
CA ILE A 108 8.63 -0.60 -30.30
C ILE A 108 9.43 -0.47 -31.59
N ALA A 109 8.82 -0.84 -32.71
CA ALA A 109 9.37 -0.60 -34.03
C ALA A 109 8.40 0.24 -34.85
N VAL A 110 8.87 1.37 -35.36
CA VAL A 110 8.09 2.33 -36.14
C VAL A 110 8.72 2.48 -37.52
N GLU A 111 7.92 2.25 -38.56
CA GLU A 111 8.31 2.48 -39.94
C GLU A 111 7.31 3.42 -40.60
N VAL A 112 7.70 4.69 -40.75
CA VAL A 112 6.88 5.66 -41.47
C VAL A 112 7.09 5.49 -42.96
N ARG A 113 6.00 5.42 -43.73
CA ARG A 113 6.00 5.21 -45.18
C ARG A 113 5.32 6.41 -45.88
N GLY A 114 5.30 6.38 -47.21
CA GLY A 114 4.72 7.46 -48.01
C GLY A 114 5.71 8.60 -48.31
N GLU A 115 5.17 9.82 -48.38
CA GLU A 115 5.86 11.03 -48.85
C GLU A 115 6.97 11.50 -47.88
N PRO A 116 8.19 11.76 -48.37
CA PRO A 116 9.25 12.35 -47.56
C PRO A 116 8.83 13.67 -46.90
N GLY A 117 9.22 13.87 -45.65
CA GLY A 117 8.88 15.04 -44.84
C GLY A 117 7.57 14.93 -44.05
N THR A 118 6.77 13.89 -44.29
CA THR A 118 5.63 13.54 -43.43
C THR A 118 6.10 12.90 -42.13
N TYR A 119 5.29 12.99 -41.07
CA TYR A 119 5.68 12.45 -39.76
C TYR A 119 4.47 12.00 -38.94
N ILE A 120 4.75 11.16 -37.95
CA ILE A 120 3.83 10.84 -36.86
C ILE A 120 4.50 11.14 -35.52
N THR A 121 3.70 11.44 -34.52
CA THR A 121 4.15 11.49 -33.12
C THR A 121 3.57 10.32 -32.38
N VAL A 122 4.43 9.48 -31.79
CA VAL A 122 4.05 8.29 -31.05
C VAL A 122 4.19 8.56 -29.55
N THR A 123 3.11 8.30 -28.81
CA THR A 123 3.08 8.34 -27.35
C THR A 123 2.46 7.03 -26.85
N ILE A 124 3.08 6.37 -25.88
CA ILE A 124 2.44 5.30 -25.12
C ILE A 124 2.12 5.84 -23.74
N LEU A 125 0.85 5.71 -23.38
CA LEU A 125 0.31 6.09 -22.10
C LEU A 125 0.09 4.83 -21.26
N GLY A 126 0.58 4.87 -20.03
CA GLY A 126 0.24 3.93 -18.98
C GLY A 126 -0.76 4.54 -18.02
N SER A 127 -1.72 3.75 -17.59
CA SER A 127 -2.54 4.05 -16.42
C SER A 127 -1.96 3.32 -15.23
N SER A 128 -1.66 4.00 -14.12
CA SER A 128 -1.50 3.30 -12.84
C SER A 128 -2.87 2.76 -12.40
N ILE A 129 -2.89 1.53 -11.87
CA ILE A 129 -4.03 1.17 -11.00
C ILE A 129 -3.88 2.03 -9.74
N PRO A 130 -4.91 2.77 -9.32
CA PRO A 130 -4.87 3.49 -8.07
C PRO A 130 -4.69 2.50 -6.92
N GLU A 131 -3.75 2.80 -6.04
CA GLU A 131 -3.52 2.00 -4.85
C GLU A 131 -4.63 2.27 -3.84
N ILE A 132 -5.07 1.22 -3.15
CA ILE A 132 -6.00 1.29 -2.02
C ILE A 132 -5.20 0.84 -0.81
N LEU A 133 -4.77 1.81 0.01
CA LEU A 133 -4.02 1.52 1.24
C LEU A 133 -5.03 1.25 2.34
N THR A 134 -4.95 0.07 2.96
CA THR A 134 -5.93 -0.37 3.97
C THR A 134 -5.27 -0.59 5.32
N SER A 135 -5.99 -0.23 6.38
CA SER A 135 -5.59 -0.53 7.76
C SER A 135 -6.79 -1.01 8.58
N ALA A 136 -6.51 -1.61 9.74
CA ALA A 136 -7.51 -2.04 10.70
C ALA A 136 -7.11 -1.63 12.12
N ASP A 137 -8.03 -1.04 12.87
CA ASP A 137 -7.83 -0.63 14.26
C ASP A 137 -8.99 -1.14 15.16
N PRO A 138 -8.73 -2.05 16.12
CA PRO A 138 -7.48 -2.79 16.27
C PRO A 138 -7.27 -3.81 15.13
N ASP A 139 -6.01 -4.14 14.87
CA ASP A 139 -5.57 -5.17 13.93
C ASP A 139 -5.61 -6.61 14.50
N TYR A 140 -6.26 -6.78 15.65
CA TYR A 140 -6.47 -8.08 16.29
C TYR A 140 -7.81 -8.09 17.04
N VAL A 141 -8.27 -9.31 17.38
CA VAL A 141 -9.41 -9.50 18.28
C VAL A 141 -9.13 -10.60 19.29
N ASN A 142 -9.62 -10.41 20.52
CA ASN A 142 -9.52 -11.45 21.56
C ASN A 142 -10.59 -12.52 21.37
N LEU A 143 -10.22 -13.78 21.58
CA LEU A 143 -11.18 -14.87 21.49
C LEU A 143 -12.32 -14.70 22.49
N ASN A 144 -13.54 -14.97 22.02
CA ASN A 144 -14.80 -14.89 22.78
C ASN A 144 -15.11 -13.48 23.32
N GLN A 145 -14.52 -12.43 22.74
CA GLN A 145 -14.80 -11.04 23.07
C GLN A 145 -15.20 -10.29 21.79
N PRO A 146 -16.49 -9.92 21.64
CA PRO A 146 -16.90 -9.07 20.54
C PRO A 146 -16.08 -7.78 20.54
N THR A 147 -15.36 -7.54 19.44
CA THR A 147 -14.48 -6.39 19.28
C THR A 147 -14.95 -5.61 18.06
N THR A 148 -15.25 -4.33 18.25
CA THR A 148 -15.47 -3.41 17.12
C THR A 148 -14.11 -3.08 16.52
N VAL A 149 -13.96 -3.38 15.22
CA VAL A 149 -12.78 -3.02 14.43
C VAL A 149 -13.19 -1.99 13.41
N THR A 150 -12.45 -0.88 13.37
CA THR A 150 -12.53 0.10 12.29
C THR A 150 -11.59 -0.33 11.18
N ILE A 151 -12.10 -0.43 9.96
CA ILE A 151 -11.30 -0.63 8.75
C ILE A 151 -11.26 0.70 8.02
N SER A 152 -10.05 1.17 7.72
CA SER A 152 -9.81 2.37 6.92
C SER A 152 -9.24 2.02 5.55
N ALA A 153 -9.50 2.87 4.57
CA ALA A 153 -9.02 2.77 3.22
C ALA A 153 -8.74 4.15 2.64
N LEU A 154 -7.46 4.49 2.51
CA LEU A 154 -7.03 5.67 1.80
C LEU A 154 -7.09 5.40 0.29
N ILE A 155 -7.93 6.15 -0.41
CA ILE A 155 -8.20 5.95 -1.84
C ILE A 155 -8.00 7.24 -2.62
N GLU A 156 -7.19 7.18 -3.68
CA GLU A 156 -7.01 8.31 -4.59
C GLU A 156 -8.29 8.67 -5.37
N SER A 157 -8.32 9.87 -5.94
CA SER A 157 -9.47 10.47 -6.63
C SER A 157 -10.05 9.61 -7.78
N ASN A 158 -11.21 10.02 -8.30
CA ASN A 158 -11.92 9.41 -9.45
C ASN A 158 -12.65 8.10 -9.13
N LEU A 159 -13.02 7.88 -7.86
CA LEU A 159 -13.83 6.75 -7.42
C LEU A 159 -15.34 7.03 -7.48
N ILE A 160 -16.14 5.97 -7.39
CA ILE A 160 -17.58 6.04 -7.12
C ILE A 160 -17.75 5.74 -5.62
N PRO A 161 -18.07 6.73 -4.76
CA PRO A 161 -18.04 6.54 -3.29
C PRO A 161 -18.90 5.38 -2.80
N SER A 162 -20.11 5.23 -3.33
CA SER A 162 -21.04 4.14 -2.99
C SER A 162 -20.60 2.75 -3.43
N SER A 163 -19.44 2.62 -4.05
CA SER A 163 -18.90 1.36 -4.56
C SER A 163 -17.76 0.79 -3.72
N ILE A 164 -17.32 1.51 -2.68
CA ILE A 164 -16.22 1.10 -1.82
C ILE A 164 -16.76 0.07 -0.82
N ASN A 165 -16.34 -1.19 -0.94
CA ASN A 165 -16.87 -2.29 -0.14
C ASN A 165 -15.76 -3.04 0.60
N LEU A 166 -16.03 -3.42 1.85
CA LEU A 166 -15.22 -4.37 2.61
C LEU A 166 -15.59 -5.80 2.24
N ILE A 167 -14.60 -6.62 1.91
CA ILE A 167 -14.81 -8.02 1.51
C ILE A 167 -13.98 -8.93 2.43
N GLN A 168 -14.63 -9.94 3.00
CA GLN A 168 -14.00 -10.98 3.78
C GLN A 168 -13.63 -12.20 2.92
N TYR A 169 -12.51 -12.82 3.23
CA TYR A 169 -11.99 -14.03 2.62
C TYR A 169 -11.63 -15.09 3.67
N ASP A 170 -11.61 -16.35 3.25
CA ASP A 170 -11.15 -17.46 4.09
C ASP A 170 -9.62 -17.64 4.04
N GLU A 171 -9.08 -18.58 4.82
CA GLU A 171 -7.64 -18.90 4.88
C GLU A 171 -7.05 -19.39 3.55
N LYS A 172 -7.89 -19.71 2.55
CA LYS A 172 -7.47 -20.07 1.19
C LYS A 172 -7.67 -18.91 0.21
N TYR A 173 -7.86 -17.70 0.72
CA TYR A 173 -8.11 -16.48 -0.04
C TYR A 173 -9.33 -16.58 -0.97
N ARG A 174 -10.35 -17.35 -0.58
CA ARG A 174 -11.61 -17.44 -1.32
C ARG A 174 -12.63 -16.49 -0.71
N PHE A 175 -13.44 -15.87 -1.57
CA PHE A 175 -14.50 -14.96 -1.16
C PHE A 175 -15.43 -15.62 -0.13
N VAL A 176 -15.68 -14.93 0.98
CA VAL A 176 -16.63 -15.33 2.02
C VAL A 176 -17.87 -14.44 1.98
N ALA A 177 -17.69 -13.13 2.13
CA ALA A 177 -18.80 -12.18 2.20
C ALA A 177 -18.39 -10.77 1.78
N ASN A 178 -19.34 -9.99 1.28
CA ASN A 178 -19.25 -8.53 1.25
C ASN A 178 -19.89 -8.00 2.54
N LEU A 179 -19.11 -7.27 3.34
CA LEU A 179 -19.49 -6.79 4.66
C LEU A 179 -20.11 -5.39 4.65
N GLY A 180 -20.14 -4.71 3.49
CA GLY A 180 -20.78 -3.41 3.34
C GLY A 180 -19.82 -2.32 2.88
N ILE A 181 -20.32 -1.08 2.94
CA ILE A 181 -19.70 0.10 2.34
C ILE A 181 -18.77 0.79 3.35
N LEU A 182 -17.71 1.46 2.85
CA LEU A 182 -16.89 2.39 3.63
C LEU A 182 -17.29 3.84 3.32
N TYR A 183 -17.17 4.72 4.32
CA TYR A 183 -17.70 6.09 4.32
C TYR A 183 -16.59 7.10 4.60
N ASP A 184 -16.64 8.25 3.91
CA ASP A 184 -15.77 9.42 4.08
C ASP A 184 -16.64 10.63 4.48
N ASP A 185 -17.44 10.42 5.53
CA ASP A 185 -18.51 11.33 5.98
C ASP A 185 -18.43 11.72 7.46
N GLY A 186 -17.31 11.40 8.14
CA GLY A 186 -17.09 11.62 9.55
C GLY A 186 -17.88 10.65 10.46
N THR A 187 -18.34 9.53 9.92
CA THR A 187 -19.08 8.49 10.66
C THR A 187 -18.47 7.10 10.44
N HIS A 188 -18.99 6.08 11.12
CA HIS A 188 -18.51 4.69 11.00
C HIS A 188 -16.98 4.50 11.23
N GLY A 189 -16.38 5.36 12.05
CA GLY A 189 -14.95 5.32 12.36
C GLY A 189 -14.09 6.28 11.54
N ASP A 190 -14.67 7.01 10.58
CA ASP A 190 -13.98 8.07 9.85
C ASP A 190 -13.77 9.30 10.76
N ARG A 191 -12.53 9.80 10.85
CA ARG A 191 -12.17 10.96 11.69
C ARG A 191 -12.56 12.28 11.04
N GLN A 192 -12.46 12.38 9.71
CA GLN A 192 -12.56 13.64 9.00
C GLN A 192 -13.24 13.46 7.65
N ALA A 193 -14.50 13.90 7.59
CA ALA A 193 -15.27 13.89 6.36
C ALA A 193 -14.56 14.61 5.20
N GLY A 194 -14.44 13.91 4.07
CA GLY A 194 -13.91 14.43 2.81
C GLY A 194 -12.39 14.41 2.70
N ASP A 195 -11.69 13.68 3.56
CA ASP A 195 -10.23 13.55 3.53
C ASP A 195 -9.73 12.39 2.64
N LYS A 196 -10.67 11.59 2.11
CA LYS A 196 -10.46 10.39 1.28
C LYS A 196 -9.94 9.16 2.03
N ASP A 197 -9.93 9.18 3.35
CA ASP A 197 -9.75 8.00 4.18
C ASP A 197 -11.12 7.41 4.55
N PHE A 198 -11.59 6.49 3.73
CA PHE A 198 -12.91 5.89 3.92
C PHE A 198 -12.86 4.88 5.05
N ALA A 199 -13.82 4.92 5.97
CA ALA A 199 -13.88 4.01 7.10
C ALA A 199 -15.19 3.22 7.18
N THR A 200 -15.12 2.04 7.78
CA THR A 200 -16.29 1.31 8.25
C THR A 200 -15.98 0.56 9.53
N GLN A 201 -16.99 0.21 10.30
CA GLN A 201 -16.83 -0.57 11.52
C GLN A 201 -17.52 -1.93 11.41
N THR A 202 -16.83 -2.97 11.84
CA THR A 202 -17.37 -4.33 11.91
C THR A 202 -17.13 -4.93 13.29
N ILE A 203 -18.10 -5.67 13.81
CA ILE A 203 -17.96 -6.39 15.07
C ILE A 203 -17.50 -7.80 14.75
N ILE A 204 -16.33 -8.15 15.25
CA ILE A 204 -15.73 -9.47 15.07
C ILE A 204 -15.77 -10.20 16.42
N SER A 205 -16.23 -11.44 16.41
CA SER A 205 -16.27 -12.31 17.59
C SER A 205 -15.94 -13.73 17.17
N GLU A 206 -14.74 -14.18 17.54
CA GLU A 206 -14.21 -15.49 17.15
C GLU A 206 -13.94 -16.36 18.38
N SER A 207 -14.24 -17.64 18.29
CA SER A 207 -14.11 -18.57 19.43
C SER A 207 -12.84 -19.42 19.39
N TYR A 208 -12.12 -19.41 18.27
CA TYR A 208 -10.88 -20.14 18.06
C TYR A 208 -9.86 -19.28 17.31
N GLN A 209 -8.58 -19.61 17.47
CA GLN A 209 -7.51 -18.86 16.84
C GLN A 209 -7.55 -19.02 15.32
N LYS A 210 -7.53 -17.91 14.59
CA LYS A 210 -7.40 -17.87 13.13
C LYS A 210 -6.99 -16.49 12.63
N MET A 211 -6.45 -16.44 11.41
CA MET A 211 -6.24 -15.19 10.69
C MET A 211 -7.48 -14.89 9.84
N LEU A 212 -8.06 -13.71 10.03
CA LEU A 212 -9.15 -13.21 9.21
C LEU A 212 -8.58 -12.38 8.08
N HIS A 213 -8.95 -12.66 6.84
CA HIS A 213 -8.41 -11.96 5.66
C HIS A 213 -9.46 -11.06 5.02
N TYR A 214 -9.06 -9.86 4.63
CA TYR A 214 -9.94 -8.86 4.05
C TYR A 214 -9.30 -8.16 2.85
N ARG A 215 -10.16 -7.62 1.97
CA ARG A 215 -9.78 -6.63 0.95
C ARG A 215 -10.84 -5.55 0.87
N VAL A 216 -10.44 -4.34 0.53
CA VAL A 216 -11.37 -3.28 0.12
C VAL A 216 -11.46 -3.28 -1.40
N SER A 217 -12.66 -3.08 -1.93
CA SER A 217 -12.89 -2.96 -3.37
C SER A 217 -13.53 -1.63 -3.71
N ALA A 218 -13.07 -0.97 -4.77
CA ALA A 218 -13.66 0.28 -5.26
C ALA A 218 -13.86 0.26 -6.78
N PHE A 219 -14.90 0.91 -7.28
CA PHE A 219 -15.06 1.21 -8.69
C PHE A 219 -14.65 2.65 -8.99
N TYR A 220 -13.94 2.85 -10.10
CA TYR A 220 -13.53 4.16 -10.56
C TYR A 220 -14.51 4.72 -11.60
N SER A 221 -14.96 5.97 -11.38
CA SER A 221 -16.04 6.62 -12.13
C SER A 221 -15.75 6.71 -13.62
N GLU A 222 -14.48 6.90 -13.98
CA GLU A 222 -14.12 7.12 -15.36
C GLU A 222 -13.95 5.82 -16.17
N THR A 223 -13.65 4.69 -15.52
CA THR A 223 -13.37 3.40 -16.19
C THR A 223 -14.39 2.31 -15.89
N SER A 224 -15.22 2.50 -14.86
CA SER A 224 -16.10 1.47 -14.29
C SER A 224 -15.36 0.16 -13.94
N LYS A 225 -14.04 0.22 -13.74
CA LYS A 225 -13.23 -0.93 -13.33
C LYS A 225 -13.23 -1.06 -11.83
N LYS A 226 -13.40 -2.30 -11.37
CA LYS A 226 -13.23 -2.69 -9.98
C LYS A 226 -11.74 -2.89 -9.67
N VAL A 227 -11.24 -2.16 -8.69
CA VAL A 227 -9.92 -2.36 -8.09
C VAL A 227 -10.12 -3.02 -6.72
N LEU A 228 -9.14 -3.81 -6.32
CA LEU A 228 -9.09 -4.44 -5.01
C LEU A 228 -7.76 -4.06 -4.35
N SER A 229 -7.79 -3.67 -3.07
CA SER A 229 -6.59 -3.48 -2.24
C SER A 229 -5.78 -4.77 -2.14
N ASP A 230 -4.58 -4.72 -1.58
CA ASP A 230 -3.92 -5.94 -1.11
C ASP A 230 -4.70 -6.57 0.06
N PHE A 231 -4.34 -7.82 0.37
CA PHE A 231 -4.90 -8.50 1.54
C PHE A 231 -4.33 -7.90 2.81
N PHE A 232 -5.20 -7.46 3.71
CA PHE A 232 -4.85 -7.19 5.10
C PHE A 232 -5.50 -8.24 5.99
N SER A 233 -4.96 -8.42 7.19
CA SER A 233 -5.39 -9.49 8.09
C SER A 233 -5.58 -9.00 9.52
N ILE A 234 -6.60 -9.55 10.18
CA ILE A 234 -6.88 -9.33 11.59
C ILE A 234 -6.64 -10.65 12.32
N ASN A 235 -5.77 -10.65 13.33
CA ASN A 235 -5.46 -11.85 14.10
C ASN A 235 -6.52 -12.08 15.20
N ALA A 236 -7.30 -13.15 15.09
CA ALA A 236 -8.14 -13.61 16.19
C ALA A 236 -7.34 -14.60 17.03
N ALA A 237 -6.95 -14.19 18.24
CA ALA A 237 -6.13 -15.02 19.12
C ALA A 237 -6.39 -14.71 20.60
N LYS A 238 -5.96 -15.62 21.48
CA LYS A 238 -5.90 -15.30 22.90
C LYS A 238 -4.65 -14.48 23.14
N ILE A 239 -4.82 -13.17 23.32
CA ILE A 239 -3.70 -12.26 23.41
C ILE A 239 -3.36 -11.99 24.88
N PRO A 240 -2.11 -12.26 25.35
CA PRO A 240 -1.69 -11.87 26.68
C PRO A 240 -1.86 -10.37 26.90
N SER A 241 -2.62 -10.01 27.93
CA SER A 241 -2.82 -8.63 28.33
C SER A 241 -3.08 -8.52 29.82
N ILE A 242 -2.74 -7.36 30.38
CA ILE A 242 -3.00 -7.00 31.76
C ILE A 242 -3.52 -5.56 31.79
N THR A 243 -4.48 -5.29 32.67
CA THR A 243 -5.01 -3.95 32.91
C THR A 243 -4.90 -3.63 34.39
N GLN A 244 -4.32 -2.48 34.71
CA GLN A 244 -4.09 -2.05 36.07
C GLN A 244 -4.28 -0.53 36.19
N THR A 245 -4.78 -0.08 37.33
CA THR A 245 -4.84 1.35 37.65
C THR A 245 -3.51 1.81 38.22
N ILE A 246 -2.93 2.84 37.61
CA ILE A 246 -1.74 3.56 38.08
C ILE A 246 -2.19 4.82 38.79
N SER A 247 -1.72 5.00 40.02
CA SER A 247 -2.03 6.18 40.83
C SER A 247 -1.06 7.34 40.51
N PRO A 248 -1.34 8.56 41.00
CA PRO A 248 -0.39 9.67 40.87
C PRO A 248 0.99 9.43 41.53
N GLN A 249 1.09 8.45 42.44
CA GLN A 249 2.38 8.02 43.03
C GLN A 249 3.20 7.10 42.10
N GLY A 250 2.70 6.85 40.89
CA GLY A 250 3.31 5.91 39.95
C GLY A 250 2.88 4.47 40.22
N GLY A 251 3.54 3.55 39.52
CA GLY A 251 3.31 2.12 39.65
C GLY A 251 3.95 1.32 38.53
N THR A 252 4.07 0.01 38.76
CA THR A 252 4.59 -0.95 37.79
C THR A 252 3.49 -1.93 37.39
N ILE A 253 3.40 -2.18 36.09
CA ILE A 253 2.51 -3.17 35.49
C ILE A 253 3.38 -4.27 34.91
N THR A 254 3.09 -5.53 35.24
CA THR A 254 3.85 -6.68 34.74
C THR A 254 2.97 -7.55 33.87
N LEU A 255 3.37 -7.73 32.61
CA LEU A 255 2.82 -8.74 31.71
C LEU A 255 3.69 -9.99 31.82
N ASP A 256 3.22 -10.95 32.61
CA ASP A 256 3.98 -12.13 33.03
C ASP A 256 4.69 -12.85 31.86
N GLY A 257 6.00 -12.99 31.99
CA GLY A 257 6.85 -13.66 31.00
C GLY A 257 7.32 -12.77 29.85
N TYR A 258 6.77 -11.56 29.68
CA TYR A 258 7.06 -10.70 28.53
C TYR A 258 7.75 -9.39 28.89
N ALA A 259 7.10 -8.55 29.70
CA ALA A 259 7.61 -7.22 30.00
C ALA A 259 7.02 -6.63 31.28
N SER A 260 7.70 -5.65 31.85
CA SER A 260 7.18 -4.75 32.87
C SER A 260 7.30 -3.30 32.44
N VAL A 261 6.29 -2.50 32.77
CA VAL A 261 6.23 -1.06 32.48
C VAL A 261 6.11 -0.33 33.81
N THR A 262 7.02 0.58 34.09
CA THR A 262 7.04 1.38 35.33
C THR A 262 6.84 2.85 35.00
N PHE A 263 5.76 3.42 35.54
CA PHE A 263 5.49 4.84 35.51
C PHE A 263 5.95 5.46 36.84
N PRO A 264 6.81 6.50 36.83
CA PRO A 264 7.22 7.18 38.04
C PRO A 264 6.08 8.01 38.65
N ALA A 265 6.27 8.47 39.88
CA ALA A 265 5.35 9.43 40.49
C ALA A 265 5.25 10.71 39.64
N GLY A 266 4.04 11.21 39.46
CA GLY A 266 3.76 12.36 38.61
C GLY A 266 3.56 12.05 37.12
N ALA A 267 3.78 10.80 36.67
CA ALA A 267 3.47 10.40 35.30
C ALA A 267 1.97 10.60 34.96
N PHE A 268 1.08 10.41 35.95
CA PHE A 268 -0.34 10.72 35.84
C PHE A 268 -0.78 11.61 36.99
N SER A 269 -1.64 12.60 36.72
CA SER A 269 -2.18 13.51 37.76
C SER A 269 -3.40 12.94 38.49
N SER A 270 -3.96 11.83 37.99
CA SER A 270 -5.10 11.12 38.58
C SER A 270 -4.92 9.61 38.40
N ASN A 271 -5.82 8.81 38.97
CA ASN A 271 -5.80 7.37 38.77
C ASN A 271 -6.10 7.05 37.30
N THR A 272 -5.13 6.49 36.58
CA THR A 272 -5.22 6.15 35.16
C THR A 272 -5.26 4.64 35.00
N THR A 273 -6.27 4.12 34.29
CA THR A 273 -6.29 2.71 33.90
C THR A 273 -5.37 2.52 32.70
N VAL A 274 -4.35 1.69 32.87
CA VAL A 274 -3.38 1.37 31.83
C VAL A 274 -3.49 -0.10 31.46
N LYS A 275 -3.50 -0.38 30.15
CA LYS A 275 -3.47 -1.74 29.59
C LYS A 275 -2.13 -1.98 28.92
N VAL A 276 -1.45 -3.07 29.29
CA VAL A 276 -0.27 -3.58 28.61
C VAL A 276 -0.64 -4.88 27.92
N GLN A 277 -0.32 -5.00 26.64
CA GLN A 277 -0.73 -6.13 25.83
C GLN A 277 0.35 -6.53 24.84
N LEU A 278 0.52 -7.84 24.64
CA LEU A 278 1.37 -8.38 23.58
C LEU A 278 0.63 -8.28 22.25
N THR A 279 1.25 -7.88 21.15
CA THR A 279 0.65 -7.97 19.81
C THR A 279 1.68 -8.48 18.81
N SER A 280 1.24 -8.84 17.61
CA SER A 280 2.10 -9.30 16.52
C SER A 280 1.52 -8.82 15.19
N SER A 281 1.34 -7.50 15.07
CA SER A 281 0.67 -6.89 13.92
C SER A 281 1.50 -7.04 12.65
N PRO A 282 0.98 -7.64 11.57
CA PRO A 282 1.71 -7.71 10.31
C PRO A 282 2.16 -6.33 9.79
N GLN A 283 1.35 -5.30 10.00
CA GLN A 283 1.68 -3.94 9.58
C GLN A 283 2.84 -3.37 10.41
N THR A 284 2.74 -3.43 11.74
CA THR A 284 3.82 -2.96 12.63
C THR A 284 5.12 -3.70 12.38
N GLN A 285 5.06 -5.02 12.14
CA GLN A 285 6.23 -5.84 11.85
C GLN A 285 6.83 -5.50 10.47
N ALA A 286 6.01 -5.14 9.48
CA ALA A 286 6.48 -4.68 8.17
C ALA A 286 7.14 -3.29 8.26
N GLU A 287 6.51 -2.35 8.96
CA GLU A 287 7.08 -1.02 9.23
C GLU A 287 8.44 -1.11 9.92
N PHE A 288 8.56 -2.00 10.91
CA PHE A 288 9.83 -2.25 11.59
C PHE A 288 10.88 -2.89 10.67
N ALA A 289 10.46 -3.81 9.78
CA ALA A 289 11.36 -4.52 8.86
C ALA A 289 12.01 -3.60 7.80
N GLU A 290 11.51 -2.38 7.62
CA GLU A 290 12.16 -1.35 6.78
C GLU A 290 13.50 -0.89 7.36
N ILE A 291 13.78 -1.13 8.65
CA ILE A 291 15.09 -0.86 9.26
C ILE A 291 16.11 -1.90 8.77
N PRO A 292 17.12 -1.51 7.96
CA PRO A 292 18.01 -2.49 7.33
C PRO A 292 18.90 -3.20 8.34
N GLY A 293 19.00 -4.53 8.21
CA GLY A 293 19.95 -5.33 8.99
C GLY A 293 19.51 -5.63 10.43
N VAL A 294 18.29 -5.26 10.81
CA VAL A 294 17.76 -5.52 12.16
C VAL A 294 16.89 -6.77 12.16
N SER A 295 17.14 -7.66 13.12
CA SER A 295 16.22 -8.75 13.50
C SER A 295 15.44 -8.34 14.75
N HIS A 296 14.23 -8.86 14.95
CA HIS A 296 13.38 -8.52 16.09
C HIS A 296 12.59 -9.70 16.61
N LEU A 297 12.02 -9.54 17.82
CA LEU A 297 11.04 -10.47 18.34
C LEU A 297 9.80 -10.48 17.43
N PRO A 298 9.11 -11.63 17.30
CA PRO A 298 7.93 -11.77 16.44
C PRO A 298 6.67 -11.13 17.05
N TYR A 299 6.86 -10.30 18.09
CA TYR A 299 5.82 -9.62 18.81
C TYR A 299 6.34 -8.27 19.31
N GLU A 300 5.40 -7.37 19.53
CA GLU A 300 5.58 -6.08 20.16
C GLU A 300 4.69 -6.00 21.43
N ILE A 301 4.93 -5.03 22.30
CA ILE A 301 3.93 -4.65 23.32
C ILE A 301 3.27 -3.34 22.91
N ARG A 302 1.97 -3.25 23.17
CA ARG A 302 1.19 -2.02 23.12
C ARG A 302 0.76 -1.63 24.52
N ILE A 303 1.02 -0.37 24.87
CA ILE A 303 0.64 0.22 26.16
C ILE A 303 -0.42 1.28 25.88
N ASN A 304 -1.61 1.14 26.46
CA ASN A 304 -2.72 2.09 26.30
C ASN A 304 -3.02 2.74 27.66
N SER A 305 -2.97 4.07 27.74
CA SER A 305 -3.25 4.86 28.96
C SER A 305 -4.60 5.60 28.92
N GLY A 306 -5.49 5.23 28.00
CA GLY A 306 -6.77 5.88 27.80
C GLY A 306 -6.60 7.29 27.25
N LEU A 307 -7.35 8.25 27.77
CA LEU A 307 -7.37 9.64 27.28
C LEU A 307 -6.28 10.53 27.91
N ILE A 308 -5.30 9.94 28.59
CA ILE A 308 -4.26 10.68 29.32
C ILE A 308 -2.88 10.21 28.85
N GLN A 309 -2.12 11.09 28.22
CA GLN A 309 -0.70 10.88 27.97
C GLN A 309 0.08 10.95 29.30
N PRO A 310 1.06 10.08 29.55
CA PRO A 310 1.96 10.27 30.70
C PRO A 310 2.73 11.58 30.57
N ALA A 311 2.87 12.34 31.66
CA ALA A 311 3.54 13.64 31.66
C ALA A 311 5.07 13.57 31.83
N THR A 312 5.60 12.34 31.93
CA THR A 312 7.02 12.06 32.17
C THR A 312 7.43 10.83 31.39
N SER A 313 8.74 10.63 31.24
CA SER A 313 9.30 9.35 30.81
C SER A 313 8.88 8.18 31.70
N PHE A 314 8.96 6.97 31.14
CA PHE A 314 8.58 5.72 31.79
C PHE A 314 9.62 4.63 31.49
N GLU A 315 9.81 3.69 32.41
CA GLU A 315 10.74 2.58 32.20
C GLU A 315 9.99 1.38 31.61
N VAL A 316 10.63 0.72 30.65
CA VAL A 316 10.24 -0.60 30.18
C VAL A 316 11.36 -1.61 30.37
N VAL A 317 10.99 -2.82 30.75
CA VAL A 317 11.90 -3.96 30.87
C VAL A 317 11.27 -5.14 30.16
N PHE A 318 11.97 -5.71 29.18
CA PHE A 318 11.51 -6.89 28.43
C PHE A 318 12.32 -8.11 28.82
N ASN A 319 11.64 -9.24 28.95
CA ASN A 319 12.28 -10.55 28.92
C ASN A 319 12.63 -10.90 27.47
N VAL A 320 13.88 -11.34 27.25
CA VAL A 320 14.39 -11.70 25.93
C VAL A 320 14.50 -13.22 25.85
N PRO A 321 13.76 -13.90 24.96
CA PRO A 321 13.81 -15.35 24.83
C PRO A 321 15.21 -15.86 24.45
N ASP A 322 15.60 -17.01 25.02
CA ASP A 322 16.87 -17.69 24.70
C ASP A 322 17.03 -17.97 23.21
N SER A 323 15.93 -18.26 22.51
CA SER A 323 15.92 -18.48 21.07
C SER A 323 16.33 -17.23 20.30
N PHE A 324 15.95 -16.04 20.76
CA PHE A 324 16.33 -14.78 20.12
C PHE A 324 17.79 -14.45 20.41
N ILE A 325 18.21 -14.57 21.68
CA ILE A 325 19.61 -14.36 22.10
C ILE A 325 20.55 -15.29 21.31
N GLY A 326 20.18 -16.57 21.18
CA GLY A 326 20.96 -17.55 20.43
C GLY A 326 20.97 -17.32 18.90
N SER A 327 20.09 -16.46 18.38
CA SER A 327 20.03 -16.10 16.96
C SER A 327 20.75 -14.80 16.61
N LEU A 328 21.29 -14.08 17.62
CA LEU A 328 21.97 -12.81 17.41
C LEU A 328 23.17 -12.99 16.48
N PRO A 329 23.29 -12.19 15.41
CA PRO A 329 24.49 -12.20 14.59
C PRO A 329 25.70 -11.69 15.39
N GLN A 330 26.90 -12.01 14.92
CA GLN A 330 28.13 -11.58 15.58
C GLN A 330 28.17 -10.05 15.70
N ASN A 331 28.60 -9.55 16.87
CA ASN A 331 28.66 -8.13 17.24
C ASN A 331 27.32 -7.40 17.35
N HIS A 332 26.18 -8.10 17.28
CA HIS A 332 24.90 -7.46 17.51
C HIS A 332 24.52 -7.47 18.99
N GLU A 333 23.89 -6.40 19.44
CA GLU A 333 23.34 -6.23 20.78
C GLU A 333 21.81 -6.21 20.75
N VAL A 334 21.17 -6.52 21.89
CA VAL A 334 19.72 -6.42 22.04
C VAL A 334 19.34 -4.98 22.41
N ARG A 335 18.41 -4.38 21.66
CA ARG A 335 17.88 -3.04 21.90
C ARG A 335 16.36 -3.01 21.96
N ILE A 336 15.83 -2.00 22.64
CA ILE A 336 14.43 -1.62 22.59
C ILE A 336 14.27 -0.54 21.53
N TYR A 337 13.23 -0.65 20.74
CA TYR A 337 12.75 0.35 19.81
C TYR A 337 11.34 0.76 20.21
N ALA A 338 11.03 2.04 20.11
CA ALA A 338 9.70 2.58 20.35
C ALA A 338 9.29 3.36 19.11
N GLN A 339 8.02 3.25 18.73
CA GLN A 339 7.49 4.07 17.66
C GLN A 339 7.29 5.48 18.21
N ILE A 340 8.02 6.46 17.67
CA ILE A 340 7.98 7.86 18.09
C ILE A 340 7.25 8.66 17.01
N HIS A 341 6.30 9.49 17.46
CA HIS A 341 5.58 10.41 16.59
C HIS A 341 6.15 11.80 16.83
N GLU A 342 6.84 12.35 15.83
CA GLU A 342 7.45 13.68 15.98
C GLU A 342 6.38 14.78 16.08
N PRO A 343 6.62 15.84 16.89
CA PRO A 343 5.67 16.93 17.05
C PRO A 343 5.47 17.74 15.75
N PRO A 344 4.32 18.44 15.61
CA PRO A 344 3.89 19.11 14.37
C PRO A 344 4.78 20.26 13.89
N ASP A 345 5.76 20.70 14.69
CA ASP A 345 6.72 21.75 14.30
C ASP A 345 7.91 21.20 13.49
N ALA A 346 8.01 19.87 13.36
CA ALA A 346 8.93 19.22 12.43
C ALA A 346 8.46 19.44 10.98
N PRO A 347 9.36 19.76 10.05
CA PRO A 347 9.01 20.03 8.64
C PRO A 347 8.31 18.83 7.96
N GLU A 348 8.48 17.63 8.50
CA GLU A 348 7.82 16.39 8.12
C GLU A 348 7.50 15.63 9.41
N ILE A 349 6.21 15.36 9.68
CA ILE A 349 5.80 14.54 10.81
C ILE A 349 6.14 13.08 10.45
N TYR A 350 7.10 12.50 11.17
CA TYR A 350 7.51 11.11 10.99
C TYR A 350 6.99 10.24 12.14
N ASP A 351 6.21 9.22 11.80
CA ASP A 351 5.91 8.10 12.69
C ASP A 351 6.86 6.94 12.35
N HIS A 352 7.89 6.74 13.16
CA HIS A 352 8.93 5.76 12.88
C HIS A 352 9.45 5.10 14.15
N PHE A 353 10.05 3.93 14.01
CA PHE A 353 10.74 3.27 15.11
C PHE A 353 12.10 3.93 15.36
N SER A 354 12.28 4.41 16.59
CA SER A 354 13.54 5.00 17.06
C SER A 354 14.12 4.17 18.22
N ASP A 355 15.44 4.16 18.30
CA ASP A 355 16.25 3.66 19.42
C ASP A 355 17.16 4.75 20.02
N ASP A 356 16.78 6.03 19.91
CA ASP A 356 17.56 7.19 20.40
C ASP A 356 17.68 7.27 21.93
N PHE A 357 17.19 6.26 22.65
CA PHE A 357 17.29 6.12 24.10
C PHE A 357 18.18 4.92 24.45
N VAL A 358 18.85 5.02 25.61
CA VAL A 358 19.81 4.00 26.03
C VAL A 358 19.08 2.71 26.42
N SER A 359 19.33 1.66 25.64
CA SER A 359 18.96 0.28 25.97
C SER A 359 20.09 -0.40 26.74
N THR A 360 19.78 -1.09 27.84
CA THR A 360 20.75 -1.88 28.61
C THR A 360 20.29 -3.33 28.67
N PHE A 361 21.05 -4.24 28.05
CA PHE A 361 20.79 -5.67 28.12
C PHE A 361 21.59 -6.33 29.26
N ASP A 362 20.90 -7.08 30.10
CA ASP A 362 21.48 -7.92 31.16
C ASP A 362 21.39 -9.39 30.72
N SER A 363 22.55 -10.01 30.50
CA SER A 363 22.66 -11.40 30.04
C SER A 363 22.39 -12.45 31.13
N ILE A 364 22.43 -12.06 32.41
CA ILE A 364 22.16 -12.94 33.55
C ILE A 364 20.65 -13.05 33.74
N THR A 365 19.96 -11.92 33.80
CA THR A 365 18.50 -11.89 33.93
C THR A 365 17.79 -12.10 32.59
N LYS A 366 18.53 -12.01 31.47
CA LYS A 366 18.01 -12.06 30.09
C LYS A 366 16.95 -11.00 29.85
N THR A 367 17.21 -9.80 30.35
CA THR A 367 16.29 -8.67 30.21
C THR A 367 16.95 -7.49 29.53
N VAL A 368 16.23 -6.80 28.64
CA VAL A 368 16.63 -5.49 28.13
C VAL A 368 15.76 -4.41 28.76
N ARG A 369 16.36 -3.29 29.18
CA ARG A 369 15.66 -2.15 29.78
C ARG A 369 15.94 -0.86 29.03
N ALA A 370 14.97 0.05 29.03
CA ALA A 370 15.11 1.42 28.55
C ALA A 370 14.16 2.36 29.30
N THR A 371 14.54 3.63 29.40
CA THR A 371 13.65 4.73 29.79
C THR A 371 13.18 5.43 28.53
N LEU A 372 11.88 5.32 28.24
CA LEU A 372 11.25 5.87 27.05
C LEU A 372 10.65 7.24 27.37
N PRO A 373 10.73 8.19 26.43
CA PRO A 373 10.17 9.52 26.63
C PRO A 373 8.64 9.49 26.40
N ASP A 374 7.91 10.51 26.86
CA ASP A 374 6.44 10.54 26.78
C ASP A 374 5.90 10.66 25.35
N GLU A 375 6.73 11.11 24.40
CA GLU A 375 6.44 11.15 22.96
C GLU A 375 6.31 9.75 22.33
N ALA A 376 6.69 8.69 23.05
CA ALA A 376 6.34 7.33 22.66
C ALA A 376 4.82 7.10 22.70
N PHE A 377 4.08 7.86 23.50
CA PHE A 377 2.62 7.87 23.52
C PHE A 377 2.05 8.89 22.54
N THR A 378 1.12 8.45 21.70
CA THR A 378 0.32 9.34 20.85
C THR A 378 -1.11 8.81 20.71
N ASP A 379 -2.07 9.71 20.51
CA ASP A 379 -3.46 9.45 20.15
C ASP A 379 -3.72 9.55 18.64
N LEU A 380 -2.65 9.71 17.85
CA LEU A 380 -2.72 9.86 16.40
C LEU A 380 -2.68 8.51 15.66
N ARG A 381 -2.11 7.46 16.26
CA ARG A 381 -1.97 6.11 15.68
C ARG A 381 -3.26 5.30 15.63
N HIS A 382 -4.26 5.69 16.41
CA HIS A 382 -5.49 4.93 16.59
C HIS A 382 -6.72 5.84 16.58
N LEU A 383 -7.85 5.27 16.18
CA LEU A 383 -9.08 6.01 15.93
C LEU A 383 -9.92 6.20 17.20
N ASP A 384 -9.61 5.46 18.27
CA ASP A 384 -10.30 5.54 19.55
C ASP A 384 -9.89 6.76 20.42
N GLY A 385 -8.97 7.59 19.93
CA GLY A 385 -8.50 8.80 20.62
C GLY A 385 -7.73 8.51 21.92
N THR A 386 -7.31 7.26 22.14
CA THR A 386 -6.52 6.89 23.31
C THR A 386 -5.03 6.98 23.02
N TYR A 387 -4.26 7.42 24.02
CA TYR A 387 -2.81 7.46 23.97
C TYR A 387 -2.25 6.05 24.05
N LYS A 388 -1.44 5.70 23.04
CA LYS A 388 -0.81 4.38 22.92
C LYS A 388 0.67 4.51 22.58
N ALA A 389 1.48 3.62 23.16
CA ALA A 389 2.88 3.39 22.80
C ALA A 389 3.05 1.99 22.20
N ILE A 390 3.87 1.89 21.15
CA ILE A 390 4.22 0.63 20.47
C ILE A 390 5.72 0.39 20.64
N ILE A 391 6.08 -0.75 21.22
CA ILE A 391 7.46 -1.02 21.63
C ILE A 391 7.85 -2.44 21.22
N ILE A 392 8.99 -2.57 20.54
CA ILE A 392 9.50 -3.83 20.02
C ILE A 392 10.97 -4.01 20.41
N VAL A 393 11.39 -5.25 20.59
CA VAL A 393 12.79 -5.59 20.88
C VAL A 393 13.46 -6.06 19.59
N GLY A 394 14.57 -5.42 19.25
CA GLY A 394 15.34 -5.67 18.04
C GLY A 394 16.82 -5.88 18.31
N THR A 395 17.59 -6.06 17.24
CA THR A 395 19.05 -6.12 17.25
C THR A 395 19.66 -4.81 16.76
N PHE A 396 20.83 -4.45 17.26
CA PHE A 396 21.61 -3.32 16.75
C PHE A 396 23.06 -3.76 16.52
N TYR A 397 23.70 -3.25 15.48
CA TYR A 397 25.09 -3.58 15.12
C TYR A 397 26.11 -2.59 15.70
#